data_AF-T0HRB9-F1
#
_entry.id   AF-T0HRB9-F1
#
_cell.length_a   1.000
_cell.length_b   1.000
_cell.length_c   1.000
_cell.angle_alpha   90.00
_cell.angle_beta   90.00
_cell.angle_gamma   90.00
#
_symmetry.space_group_name_H-M   'P 1'
#
loop_
_entity.id
_entity.type
_entity.pdbx_description
1 polymer ?
#
loop_
_entity_poly.entity_id
_entity_poly.type
_entity_poly.pdbx_seq_one_letter_code
_entity_poly.pdbx_strand_id
1 'polypeptide(L)'
;MAPCGHLHFHHASPLYRDDFSQASAGLQGLFVHEMTHVWQTQRKGRWYLPLMRHPFCRYDYALRPGWTLDRYGIEQQAEIVRHIFLLGRGWRVPGAPPLDSYRGILPFTGLSV
;
A
#
# COMPACT_ATOMS: atom_id res chain seq x y z
N MET A 1 -4.88 -10.42 1.06
CA MET A 1 -5.91 -9.62 1.77
C MET A 1 -5.56 -9.53 3.24
N ALA A 2 -5.68 -8.34 3.84
CA ALA A 2 -5.46 -8.14 5.28
C ALA A 2 -6.59 -7.40 6.01
N PRO A 3 -7.83 -7.91 6.04
CA PRO A 3 -9.01 -7.18 6.52
C PRO A 3 -9.02 -6.91 8.04
N CYS A 4 -8.32 -7.73 8.82
CA CYS A 4 -8.37 -7.68 10.30
C CYS A 4 -6.97 -7.64 10.93
N GLY A 5 -5.97 -7.09 10.23
CA GLY A 5 -4.60 -6.98 10.74
C GLY A 5 -3.72 -8.22 10.55
N HIS A 6 -4.20 -9.22 9.82
CA HIS A 6 -3.42 -10.40 9.43
C HIS A 6 -3.45 -10.57 7.92
N LEU A 7 -2.35 -11.02 7.32
CA LEU A 7 -2.32 -11.38 5.90
C LEU A 7 -2.93 -12.75 5.71
N HIS A 8 -3.97 -12.83 4.89
CA HIS A 8 -4.60 -14.06 4.46
C HIS A 8 -4.30 -14.30 2.99
N PHE A 9 -3.70 -15.45 2.71
CA PHE A 9 -3.53 -16.00 1.37
C PHE A 9 -4.40 -17.24 1.24
N HIS A 10 -5.12 -17.36 0.12
CA HIS A 10 -5.86 -18.58 -0.18
C HIS A 10 -4.86 -19.73 -0.40
N HIS A 11 -5.17 -20.95 0.04
CA HIS A 11 -4.26 -22.10 -0.05
C HIS A 11 -3.79 -22.39 -1.49
N ALA A 12 -4.66 -22.15 -2.47
CA ALA A 12 -4.35 -22.30 -3.90
C ALA A 12 -3.69 -21.06 -4.53
N SER A 13 -3.39 -20.01 -3.75
CA SER A 13 -2.79 -18.79 -4.27
C SER A 13 -1.29 -19.01 -4.54
N PRO A 14 -0.82 -18.77 -5.77
CA PRO A 14 0.61 -18.84 -6.07
C PRO A 14 1.38 -17.63 -5.53
N LEU A 15 0.73 -16.69 -4.83
CA LEU A 15 1.31 -15.42 -4.38
C LEU A 15 1.98 -15.52 -3.00
N TYR A 16 1.69 -16.56 -2.22
CA TYR A 16 2.33 -16.76 -0.92
C TYR A 16 3.81 -17.11 -1.10
N ARG A 17 4.66 -16.52 -0.26
CA ARG A 17 6.10 -16.81 -0.11
C ARG A 17 6.42 -16.93 1.38
N ASP A 18 7.38 -17.78 1.73
CA ASP A 18 7.89 -17.88 3.11
C ASP A 18 8.66 -16.61 3.51
N ASP A 19 9.35 -16.00 2.55
CA ASP A 19 10.05 -14.73 2.71
C ASP A 19 9.76 -13.80 1.53
N PHE A 20 8.96 -12.76 1.77
CA PHE A 20 8.65 -11.75 0.77
C PHE A 20 9.83 -10.82 0.49
N SER A 21 10.81 -10.68 1.38
CA SER A 21 11.99 -9.84 1.18
C SER A 21 12.90 -10.34 0.05
N GLN A 22 12.89 -11.65 -0.20
CA GLN A 22 13.63 -12.32 -1.28
C GLN A 22 12.76 -12.56 -2.53
N ALA A 23 11.50 -12.13 -2.51
CA ALA A 23 10.58 -12.33 -3.63
C ALA A 23 10.83 -11.33 -4.77
N SER A 24 10.15 -11.51 -5.90
CA SER A 24 10.17 -10.53 -6.99
C SER A 24 9.65 -9.17 -6.53
N ALA A 25 10.06 -8.09 -7.20
CA ALA A 25 9.62 -6.73 -6.87
C ALA A 25 8.09 -6.59 -6.81
N GLY A 26 7.37 -7.27 -7.70
CA GLY A 26 5.90 -7.29 -7.69
C GLY A 26 5.34 -7.89 -6.40
N LEU A 27 5.92 -8.99 -5.91
CA LEU A 27 5.50 -9.64 -4.65
C LEU A 27 5.92 -8.85 -3.41
N GLN A 28 7.10 -8.22 -3.42
CA GLN A 28 7.50 -7.26 -2.38
C GLN A 28 6.51 -6.09 -2.31
N GLY A 29 6.12 -5.54 -3.47
CA GLY A 29 5.12 -4.48 -3.56
C GLY A 29 3.74 -4.90 -3.06
N LEU A 30 3.28 -6.11 -3.43
CA LEU A 30 2.03 -6.69 -2.92
C LEU A 30 2.06 -6.83 -1.39
N PHE A 31 3.18 -7.31 -0.85
CA PHE A 31 3.36 -7.42 0.60
C PHE A 31 3.25 -6.04 1.28
N VAL A 32 3.92 -5.02 0.75
CA VAL A 32 3.87 -3.64 1.29
C VAL A 32 2.45 -3.04 1.21
N HIS A 33 1.71 -3.31 0.14
CA HIS A 33 0.30 -2.94 0.02
C HIS A 33 -0.53 -3.55 1.16
N GLU A 34 -0.43 -4.86 1.35
CA GLU A 34 -1.20 -5.57 2.38
C GLU A 34 -0.75 -5.18 3.81
N MET A 35 0.53 -4.91 4.01
CA MET A 35 1.05 -4.37 5.27
C MET A 35 0.51 -2.97 5.58
N THR A 36 0.17 -2.18 4.56
CA THR A 36 -0.49 -0.89 4.77
C THR A 36 -1.90 -1.07 5.34
N HIS A 37 -2.63 -2.11 4.91
CA HIS A 37 -3.91 -2.47 5.52
C HIS A 37 -3.77 -2.97 6.95
N VAL A 38 -2.73 -3.74 7.25
CA VAL A 38 -2.41 -4.11 8.65
C VAL A 38 -2.18 -2.86 9.49
N TRP A 39 -1.38 -1.92 9.01
CA TRP A 39 -1.13 -0.65 9.69
C TRP A 39 -2.40 0.19 9.88
N GLN A 40 -3.27 0.28 8.87
CA GLN A 40 -4.58 0.95 8.96
C GLN A 40 -5.43 0.33 10.07
N THR A 41 -5.47 -1.01 10.13
CA THR A 41 -6.20 -1.76 11.17
C THR A 41 -5.64 -1.48 12.56
N GLN A 42 -4.31 -1.50 12.72
CA GLN A 42 -3.65 -1.21 13.98
C GLN A 42 -3.95 0.22 14.48
N ARG A 43 -4.04 1.19 13.56
CA ARG A 43 -4.33 2.59 13.91
C ARG A 43 -5.80 2.91 14.13
N LYS A 44 -6.71 2.26 13.41
CA LYS A 44 -8.14 2.63 13.35
C LYS A 44 -9.07 1.56 13.92
N GLY A 45 -8.52 0.41 14.31
CA GLY A 45 -9.25 -0.70 14.91
C GLY A 45 -9.57 -1.83 13.93
N ARG A 46 -9.87 -3.01 14.48
CA ARG A 46 -10.06 -4.29 13.77
C ARG A 46 -11.10 -4.22 12.64
N TRP A 47 -12.10 -3.37 12.79
CA TRP A 47 -13.25 -3.28 11.87
C TRP A 47 -13.10 -2.18 10.82
N TYR A 48 -12.00 -1.43 10.82
CA TYR A 48 -11.84 -0.27 9.93
C TYR A 48 -11.92 -0.66 8.45
N LEU A 49 -11.18 -1.68 8.01
CA LEU A 49 -11.21 -2.12 6.61
C LEU A 49 -12.59 -2.67 6.19
N PRO A 50 -13.21 -3.62 6.93
CA PRO A 50 -14.55 -4.10 6.58
C PRO A 50 -15.60 -2.98 6.44
N LEU A 51 -15.53 -1.95 7.29
CA LEU A 51 -16.51 -0.87 7.29
C LEU A 51 -16.22 0.20 6.22
N MET A 52 -14.94 0.47 5.94
CA MET A 52 -14.55 1.55 5.02
C MET A 52 -14.34 1.07 3.59
N ARG A 53 -14.23 -0.24 3.36
CA ARG A 53 -14.11 -0.83 2.02
C ARG A 53 -15.47 -0.97 1.35
N HIS A 54 -16.09 0.17 1.02
CA HIS A 54 -17.37 0.20 0.32
C HIS A 54 -17.20 -0.24 -1.16
N PRO A 55 -18.19 -0.88 -1.81
CA PRO A 55 -18.12 -1.31 -3.23
C PRO A 55 -17.81 -0.22 -4.27
N PHE A 56 -17.73 1.06 -3.89
CA PHE A 56 -17.34 2.17 -4.77
C PHE A 56 -15.88 2.60 -4.60
N CYS A 57 -15.10 1.91 -3.76
CA CYS A 57 -13.67 2.16 -3.60
C CYS A 57 -12.94 1.93 -4.93
N ARG A 58 -12.35 3.00 -5.46
CA ARG A 58 -11.50 2.93 -6.66
C ARG A 58 -10.06 2.70 -6.25
N TYR A 59 -9.40 1.79 -6.97
CA TYR A 59 -7.96 1.58 -6.85
C TYR A 59 -7.18 2.72 -7.52
N ASP A 60 -7.74 3.28 -8.60
CA ASP A 60 -7.15 4.42 -9.28
C ASP A 60 -7.17 5.66 -8.39
N TYR A 61 -6.04 6.37 -8.35
CA TYR A 61 -5.90 7.65 -7.69
C TYR A 61 -5.13 8.63 -8.57
N ALA A 62 -5.33 9.92 -8.31
CA ALA A 62 -4.49 10.99 -8.85
C ALA A 62 -3.90 11.75 -7.66
N LEU A 63 -2.61 12.04 -7.73
CA LEU A 63 -1.96 12.86 -6.72
C LEU A 63 -2.52 14.27 -6.77
N ARG A 64 -2.95 14.79 -5.62
CA ARG A 64 -3.44 16.16 -5.49
C ARG A 64 -2.48 16.98 -4.64
N PRO A 65 -2.09 18.19 -5.10
CA PRO A 65 -1.19 19.05 -4.33
C PRO A 65 -1.70 19.28 -2.90
N GLY A 66 -0.80 19.13 -1.93
CA GLY A 66 -1.10 19.34 -0.51
C GLY A 66 -1.96 18.27 0.16
N TRP A 67 -2.34 17.19 -0.54
CA TRP A 67 -3.06 16.09 0.10
C TRP A 67 -2.11 15.17 0.86
N THR A 68 -2.43 14.95 2.13
CA THR A 68 -1.82 13.92 2.98
C THR A 68 -2.48 12.56 2.73
N LEU A 69 -1.79 11.49 3.14
CA LEU A 69 -2.21 10.10 2.90
C LEU A 69 -3.65 9.81 3.38
N ASP A 70 -4.06 10.35 4.52
CA ASP A 70 -5.38 10.13 5.11
C ASP A 70 -6.55 10.67 4.28
N ARG A 71 -6.29 11.57 3.33
CA ARG A 71 -7.30 12.09 2.39
C ARG A 71 -7.63 11.13 1.25
N TYR A 72 -6.82 10.10 1.05
CA TYR A 72 -7.04 9.08 0.03
C TYR A 72 -7.87 7.91 0.58
N GLY A 73 -8.58 7.19 -0.29
CA GLY A 73 -9.29 5.97 0.08
C GLY A 73 -8.33 4.88 0.56
N ILE A 74 -8.80 3.93 1.36
CA ILE A 74 -7.94 2.93 2.03
C ILE A 74 -7.10 2.09 1.05
N GLU A 75 -7.64 1.75 -0.12
CA GLU A 75 -6.92 1.04 -1.19
C GLU A 75 -5.90 1.95 -1.90
N GLN A 76 -6.26 3.22 -2.11
CA GLN A 76 -5.37 4.22 -2.70
C GLN A 76 -4.18 4.51 -1.77
N GLN A 77 -4.40 4.57 -0.46
CA GLN A 77 -3.34 4.70 0.52
C GLN A 77 -2.33 3.55 0.41
N ALA A 78 -2.82 2.32 0.30
CA ALA A 78 -1.98 1.14 0.16
C ALA A 78 -1.19 1.12 -1.16
N GLU A 79 -1.83 1.48 -2.28
CA GLU A 79 -1.15 1.62 -3.57
C GLU A 79 -0.11 2.77 -3.56
N ILE A 80 -0.40 3.91 -2.94
CA ILE A 80 0.57 5.01 -2.78
C ILE A 80 1.81 4.53 -2.02
N VAL A 81 1.64 3.84 -0.89
CA VAL A 81 2.76 3.32 -0.09
C VAL A 81 3.56 2.27 -0.88
N ARG A 82 2.89 1.39 -1.61
CA ARG A 82 3.52 0.42 -2.52
C ARG A 82 4.36 1.12 -3.59
N HIS A 83 3.83 2.16 -4.25
CA HIS A 83 4.55 2.91 -5.28
C HIS A 83 5.79 3.60 -4.72
N ILE A 84 5.67 4.27 -3.58
CA ILE A 84 6.81 4.93 -2.92
C ILE A 84 7.92 3.90 -2.61
N PHE A 85 7.55 2.74 -2.07
CA PHE A 85 8.50 1.67 -1.77
C PHE A 85 9.23 1.15 -3.01
N LEU A 86 8.50 0.85 -4.09
CA LEU A 86 9.10 0.30 -5.32
C LEU A 86 9.98 1.33 -6.02
N LEU A 87 9.48 2.57 -6.16
CA LEU A 87 10.21 3.67 -6.79
C LEU A 87 11.47 4.04 -5.98
N GLY A 88 11.38 4.05 -4.65
CA GLY A 88 12.52 4.27 -3.76
C GLY A 88 13.62 3.20 -3.86
N ARG A 89 13.27 2.01 -4.35
CA ARG A 89 14.22 0.92 -4.65
C ARG A 89 14.69 0.91 -6.11
N GLY A 90 14.35 1.93 -6.90
CA GLY A 90 14.75 2.06 -8.30
C GLY A 90 13.90 1.23 -9.28
N TRP A 91 12.81 0.61 -8.84
CA TRP A 91 11.91 -0.11 -9.74
C TRP A 91 11.00 0.85 -10.50
N ARG A 92 10.73 0.53 -11.76
CA ARG A 92 9.72 1.24 -12.56
C ARG A 92 8.35 0.63 -12.31
N VAL A 93 7.36 1.48 -12.01
CA VAL A 93 5.96 1.07 -11.87
C VAL A 93 5.14 1.74 -12.97
N PRO A 94 4.59 0.98 -13.94
CA PRO A 94 3.77 1.54 -15.01
C PRO A 94 2.58 2.34 -14.44
N GLY A 95 2.39 3.56 -14.93
CA GLY A 95 1.29 4.43 -14.50
C GLY A 95 1.52 5.19 -13.18
N ALA A 96 2.60 4.89 -12.44
CA ALA A 96 2.94 5.64 -11.23
C ALA A 96 3.68 6.95 -11.58
N PRO A 97 3.32 8.09 -10.96
CA PRO A 97 4.13 9.30 -10.99
C PRO A 97 5.57 9.08 -10.51
N PRO A 98 6.53 9.96 -10.86
CA PRO A 98 7.88 9.93 -10.30
C PRO A 98 7.90 9.98 -8.76
N LEU A 99 8.94 9.43 -8.13
CA LEU A 99 9.05 9.36 -6.65
C LEU A 99 8.91 10.74 -5.99
N ASP A 100 9.49 11.78 -6.58
CA ASP A 100 9.41 13.15 -6.06
C ASP A 100 7.99 13.71 -6.01
N SER A 101 7.07 13.20 -6.85
CA SER A 101 5.67 13.60 -6.82
C SER A 101 4.95 13.19 -5.54
N TYR A 102 5.50 12.24 -4.77
CA TYR A 102 4.92 11.77 -3.51
C TYR A 102 5.41 12.53 -2.27
N ARG A 103 6.29 13.53 -2.46
CA ARG A 103 6.87 14.29 -1.35
C ARG A 103 5.78 14.93 -0.49
N GLY A 104 5.85 14.71 0.82
CA GLY A 104 4.92 15.27 1.80
C GLY A 104 3.56 14.55 1.92
N ILE A 105 3.32 13.47 1.16
CA ILE A 105 2.08 12.69 1.27
C ILE A 105 2.09 11.81 2.53
N LEU A 106 3.22 11.13 2.79
CA LEU A 106 3.34 10.23 3.94
C LEU A 106 3.44 11.04 5.23
N PRO A 107 2.77 10.59 6.31
CA PRO A 107 2.80 11.26 7.62
C PRO A 107 4.12 11.02 8.39
N PHE A 108 5.11 10.44 7.73
CA PHE A 108 6.43 10.13 8.28
C PHE A 108 7.49 10.40 7.19
N THR A 109 8.64 10.92 7.61
CA THR A 109 9.81 11.07 6.77
C THR A 109 10.52 9.72 6.67
N GLY A 110 10.64 9.18 5.46
CA GLY A 110 11.34 7.92 5.23
C GLY A 110 11.70 7.72 3.77
N LEU A 111 12.96 8.02 3.45
CA LEU A 111 13.89 7.25 2.61
C LEU A 111 15.16 8.12 2.42
N SER A 112 15.92 8.29 3.50
CA SER A 112 17.35 8.58 3.37
C SER A 112 18.01 7.23 3.11
N VAL A 113 18.35 6.97 1.85
CA VAL A 113 19.32 5.96 1.43
C VAL A 113 20.52 6.67 0.86
#